data_AF-A0AAJ2ADU3-F1
#
_entry.id   AF-A0AAJ2ADU3-F1
#
_cell.length_a   1.000
_cell.length_b   1.000
_cell.length_c   1.000
_cell.angle_alpha   90.00
_cell.angle_beta   90.00
_cell.angle_gamma   90.00
#
_symmetry.space_group_name_H-M   'P 1'
#
loop_
_entity.id
_entity.type
_entity.pdbx_description
1 polymer ?
#
loop_
_entity_poly.entity_id
_entity_poly.type
_entity_poly.pdbx_seq_one_letter_code
_entity_poly.pdbx_strand_id
1 'polypeptide(L)'
;MIEASEIATVFVDSGMRVKRFTPRARRFFSLIPADVGRPLMDVTNRLRYDEIVEDATAAFRQLVPIERSVTSVDDEHYLVHAFSRIARVRTRSGARS
;
A
#
# COMPACT_ATOMS: atom_id res chain seq x y z
N MET A 1 18.56 15.49 -8.88
CA MET A 1 18.37 14.15 -9.47
C MET A 1 17.20 13.53 -8.73
N ILE A 2 16.06 13.36 -9.40
CA ILE A 2 14.93 12.64 -8.80
C ILE A 2 15.33 11.17 -8.85
N GLU A 3 15.83 10.62 -7.76
CA GLU A 3 15.77 9.16 -7.62
C GLU A 3 14.29 8.81 -7.71
N ALA A 4 13.90 8.20 -8.84
CA ALA A 4 12.56 7.68 -9.00
C ALA A 4 12.38 6.62 -7.92
N SER A 5 11.82 7.01 -6.77
CA SER A 5 11.49 6.10 -5.69
C SER A 5 10.59 5.02 -6.28
N GLU A 6 11.14 3.83 -6.54
CA GLU A 6 10.37 2.68 -7.01
C GLU A 6 9.16 2.47 -6.10
N ILE A 7 8.00 2.30 -6.70
CA ILE A 7 6.74 2.34 -5.97
C ILE A 7 6.49 0.96 -5.35
N ALA A 8 6.24 0.92 -4.04
CA ALA A 8 5.71 -0.28 -3.40
C ALA A 8 4.22 -0.40 -3.75
N THR A 9 3.82 -1.52 -4.36
CA THR A 9 2.44 -1.76 -4.78
C THR A 9 2.01 -3.18 -4.45
N VAL A 10 0.86 -3.29 -3.80
CA VAL A 10 0.08 -4.53 -3.68
C VAL A 10 -1.14 -4.41 -4.59
N PHE A 11 -1.38 -5.44 -5.40
CA PHE A 11 -2.55 -5.53 -6.26
C PHE A 11 -3.52 -6.55 -5.66
N VAL A 12 -4.78 -6.18 -5.52
CA VAL A 12 -5.83 -7.04 -4.98
C VAL A 12 -6.95 -7.31 -5.99
N ASP A 13 -7.74 -8.36 -5.76
CA ASP A 13 -8.98 -8.62 -6.48
C ASP A 13 -10.20 -7.95 -5.80
N SER A 14 -11.40 -8.16 -6.34
CA SER A 14 -12.64 -7.62 -5.79
C SER A 14 -13.02 -8.18 -4.42
N GLY A 15 -12.43 -9.30 -4.01
CA GLY A 15 -12.53 -9.88 -2.67
C GLY A 15 -11.43 -9.39 -1.72
N MET A 16 -10.68 -8.36 -2.09
CA MET A 16 -9.52 -7.83 -1.35
C MET A 16 -8.45 -8.89 -1.09
N ARG A 17 -8.28 -9.87 -2.00
CA ARG A 17 -7.22 -10.87 -1.94
C ARG A 17 -6.04 -10.47 -2.79
N VAL A 18 -4.82 -10.76 -2.32
CA VAL A 18 -3.58 -10.42 -3.03
C VAL A 18 -3.51 -11.16 -4.37
N LYS A 19 -3.37 -10.43 -5.48
CA LYS A 19 -3.15 -10.99 -6.83
C LYS A 19 -1.68 -11.03 -7.21
N ARG A 20 -0.95 -9.97 -6.86
CA ARG A 20 0.50 -9.78 -7.13
C ARG A 20 1.00 -8.58 -6.34
N PHE A 21 2.31 -8.43 -6.23
CA PHE A 21 2.94 -7.31 -5.53
C PHE A 21 4.32 -7.02 -6.11
N THR A 22 4.81 -5.79 -5.94
CA THR A 22 6.19 -5.45 -6.31
C THR A 22 7.16 -5.98 -5.24
N PRO A 23 8.41 -6.32 -5.58
CA PRO A 23 9.40 -6.77 -4.58
C PRO A 23 9.55 -5.80 -3.41
N ARG A 24 9.40 -4.49 -3.65
CA ARG A 24 9.48 -3.45 -2.63
C ARG A 24 8.30 -3.43 -1.66
N ALA A 25 7.13 -3.90 -2.08
CA ALA A 25 5.97 -4.04 -1.20
C ALA A 25 6.23 -5.04 -0.04
N ARG A 26 7.19 -5.96 -0.20
CA ARG A 26 7.59 -6.88 0.87
C ARG A 26 8.11 -6.16 2.11
N ARG A 27 8.71 -4.98 1.96
CA ARG A 27 9.18 -4.16 3.10
C ARG A 27 8.02 -3.70 4.00
N PHE A 28 6.84 -3.48 3.42
CA PHE A 28 5.67 -2.97 4.13
C PHE A 28 4.68 -4.05 4.53
N PHE A 29 4.56 -5.12 3.73
CA PHE A 29 3.53 -6.13 3.88
C PHE A 29 4.07 -7.54 4.18
N SER A 30 5.39 -7.70 4.38
CA SER A 30 6.04 -9.00 4.64
C SER A 30 5.65 -10.12 3.65
N LEU A 31 5.25 -9.75 2.43
CA LEU A 31 4.65 -10.65 1.45
C LEU A 31 5.65 -11.66 0.87
N ILE A 32 5.21 -12.91 0.76
CA ILE A 32 5.91 -13.98 0.02
C ILE A 32 5.07 -14.46 -1.17
N PRO A 33 5.67 -15.15 -2.17
CA PRO A 33 4.92 -15.61 -3.35
C PRO A 33 3.70 -16.48 -3.00
N ALA A 34 3.76 -17.22 -1.89
CA ALA A 34 2.66 -18.07 -1.42
C ALA A 34 1.45 -17.28 -0.86
N ASP A 35 1.58 -15.96 -0.59
CA ASP A 35 0.47 -15.14 -0.13
C ASP A 35 -0.49 -14.72 -1.25
N VAL A 36 -0.22 -15.08 -2.52
CA VAL A 36 -1.19 -14.86 -3.60
C VAL A 36 -2.47 -15.64 -3.30
N GLY A 37 -3.61 -14.93 -3.31
CA GLY A 37 -4.92 -15.43 -2.92
C GLY A 37 -5.27 -15.19 -1.44
N ARG A 38 -4.31 -14.78 -0.61
CA ARG A 38 -4.54 -14.44 0.80
C ARG A 38 -5.33 -13.13 0.93
N PRO A 39 -6.31 -13.04 1.86
CA PRO A 39 -6.97 -11.77 2.17
C PRO A 39 -5.94 -10.70 2.62
N LEU A 40 -6.08 -9.47 2.14
CA LEU A 40 -5.15 -8.38 2.47
C LEU A 40 -5.11 -8.09 3.99
N MET A 41 -6.24 -8.25 4.69
CA MET A 41 -6.31 -8.10 6.15
C MET A 41 -5.47 -9.12 6.93
N ASP A 42 -5.22 -10.30 6.35
CA ASP A 42 -4.45 -11.36 7.00
C ASP A 42 -2.93 -11.20 6.76
N VAL A 43 -2.54 -10.24 5.93
CA VAL A 43 -1.15 -9.95 5.60
C VAL A 43 -0.59 -8.98 6.64
N THR A 44 0.57 -9.31 7.21
CA THR A 44 1.22 -8.46 8.20
C THR A 44 1.57 -7.09 7.60
N ASN A 45 0.99 -6.03 8.15
CA ASN A 45 1.25 -4.65 7.75
C ASN A 45 2.23 -3.98 8.71
N ARG A 46 3.30 -3.38 8.17
CA ARG A 46 4.29 -2.58 8.91
C ARG A 46 4.00 -1.08 8.86
N LEU A 47 2.87 -0.68 8.28
CA LEU A 47 2.33 0.67 8.36
C LEU A 47 1.30 0.74 9.48
N ARG A 48 1.32 1.84 10.24
CA ARG A 48 0.25 2.24 11.16
C ARG A 48 -0.90 2.79 10.32
N TYR A 49 -1.64 1.86 9.71
CA TYR A 49 -2.71 2.14 8.76
C TYR A 49 -3.76 1.04 8.86
N ASP A 50 -4.59 1.15 9.89
CA ASP A 50 -5.61 0.15 10.21
C ASP A 50 -6.74 0.17 9.18
N GLU A 51 -7.02 1.33 8.59
CA GLU A 51 -8.12 1.53 7.63
C GLU A 51 -7.79 1.10 6.19
N ILE A 52 -6.64 0.44 5.96
CA ILE A 52 -6.17 0.14 4.61
C ILE A 52 -7.16 -0.69 3.78
N VAL A 53 -7.85 -1.64 4.41
CA VAL A 53 -8.82 -2.51 3.73
C VAL A 53 -10.11 -1.75 3.44
N GLU A 54 -10.56 -0.91 4.38
CA GLU A 54 -11.73 -0.05 4.16
C GLU A 54 -11.48 0.93 3.02
N ASP A 55 -10.33 1.60 3.03
CA ASP A 55 -9.96 2.57 2.00
C ASP A 55 -9.72 1.88 0.64
N ALA A 56 -9.10 0.71 0.60
CA ALA A 56 -8.97 -0.09 -0.63
C ALA A 56 -10.35 -0.49 -1.18
N THR A 57 -11.26 -0.90 -0.30
CA THR A 57 -12.63 -1.28 -0.66
C THR A 57 -13.43 -0.07 -1.15
N ALA A 58 -13.34 1.06 -0.46
CA ALA A 58 -14.00 2.31 -0.83
C ALA A 58 -13.47 2.81 -2.18
N ALA A 59 -12.16 2.84 -2.38
CA ALA A 59 -11.56 3.22 -3.65
C ALA A 59 -11.99 2.30 -4.80
N PHE A 60 -12.07 0.99 -4.56
CA PHE A 60 -12.57 0.03 -5.55
C PHE A 60 -14.03 0.27 -5.91
N ARG A 61 -14.91 0.46 -4.92
CA ARG A 61 -16.37 0.62 -5.12
C ARG A 61 -16.77 1.98 -5.68
N GLN A 62 -16.15 3.05 -5.19
CA GLN A 62 -16.54 4.42 -5.52
C GLN A 62 -15.80 4.94 -6.76
N LEU A 63 -14.76 4.23 -7.22
CA LEU A 63 -13.87 4.65 -8.31
C LEU A 63 -13.12 5.97 -8.02
N VAL A 64 -13.10 6.38 -6.75
CA VAL A 64 -12.40 7.58 -6.28
C VAL A 64 -11.11 7.13 -5.60
N PRO A 65 -9.93 7.66 -6.01
CA PRO A 65 -8.70 7.36 -5.30
C PRO A 65 -8.71 7.94 -3.89
N ILE A 66 -8.20 7.17 -2.94
CA ILE A 66 -7.98 7.61 -1.56
C ILE A 66 -6.50 7.78 -1.33
N GLU A 67 -6.12 8.90 -0.72
CA GLU A 67 -4.75 9.23 -0.35
C GLU A 67 -4.67 9.40 1.16
N ARG A 68 -3.69 8.74 1.79
CA ARG A 68 -3.45 8.78 3.23
C ARG A 68 -1.97 9.02 3.51
N SER A 69 -1.68 9.98 4.38
CA SER A 69 -0.39 10.08 5.02
C SER A 69 -0.36 9.13 6.21
N VAL A 70 0.58 8.19 6.21
CA VAL A 70 0.70 7.15 7.24
C VAL A 70 2.14 7.09 7.73
N THR A 71 2.32 6.47 8.89
CA THR A 71 3.65 6.27 9.49
C THR A 71 3.94 4.78 9.59
N SER A 72 5.17 4.34 9.39
CA SER A 72 5.55 2.95 9.63
C SER A 72 5.73 2.64 11.12
N VAL A 73 5.90 1.36 11.44
CA VAL A 73 6.34 0.92 12.77
C VAL A 73 7.75 1.42 13.13
N ASP A 74 8.54 1.79 12.12
CA ASP A 74 9.89 2.35 12.23
C ASP A 74 9.88 3.90 12.23
N ASP A 75 8.70 4.50 12.44
CA ASP A 75 8.43 5.95 12.52
C ASP A 75 8.81 6.77 11.27
N GLU A 76 8.86 6.12 10.10
CA GLU A 76 9.04 6.79 8.80
C GLU A 76 7.68 7.16 8.18
N HIS A 77 7.60 8.32 7.52
CA HIS A 77 6.39 8.81 6.88
C HIS A 77 6.25 8.39 5.41
N TYR A 78 5.04 7.97 5.04
CA TYR A 78 4.69 7.49 3.71
C TYR A 78 3.36 8.07 3.23
N LEU A 79 3.23 8.28 1.91
CA LEU A 79 1.96 8.63 1.29
C LEU A 79 1.42 7.41 0.55
N VAL A 80 0.35 6.83 1.08
CA VAL A 80 -0.31 5.66 0.49
C VAL A 80 -1.48 6.12 -0.36
N HIS A 81 -1.54 5.62 -1.60
CA HIS A 81 -2.71 5.82 -2.44
C HIS A 81 -3.40 4.48 -2.72
N ALA A 82 -4.67 4.39 -2.37
CA ALA A 82 -5.56 3.33 -2.79
C ALA A 82 -6.29 3.79 -4.06
N PHE A 83 -6.10 3.07 -5.17
CA PHE A 83 -6.83 3.33 -6.41
C PHE A 83 -7.65 2.10 -6.78
N SER A 84 -8.83 2.33 -7.35
CA SER A 84 -9.67 1.29 -7.93
C SER A 84 -8.95 0.38 -8.94
N ARG A 85 -7.85 0.85 -9.55
CA ARG A 85 -7.14 0.09 -10.59
C ARG A 85 -5.64 -0.15 -10.43
N ILE A 86 -4.90 0.47 -9.49
CA ILE A 86 -3.46 0.20 -9.17
C ILE A 86 -3.09 1.01 -7.91
N ALA A 87 -2.75 0.41 -6.75
CA ALA A 87 -2.21 1.16 -5.60
C ALA A 87 -0.79 1.75 -5.91
N ARG A 88 -0.51 3.01 -5.58
CA ARG A 88 0.85 3.59 -5.71
C ARG A 88 1.19 4.34 -4.42
N VAL A 89 2.19 3.89 -3.68
CA VAL A 89 2.72 4.64 -2.52
C VAL A 89 3.82 5.58 -3.02
N ARG A 90 3.68 6.90 -2.83
CA ARG A 90 4.76 7.88 -3.03
C ARG A 90 5.39 8.20 -1.68
N THR A 91 6.71 8.36 -1.63
CA THR A 91 7.34 8.93 -0.44
C THR A 91 7.34 10.45 -0.62
N ARG A 92 6.96 11.20 0.42
CA ARG A 92 7.29 12.62 0.53
C ARG A 92 8.39 12.72 1.55
N SER A 93 9.63 12.83 1.08
CA SER A 93 10.74 13.28 1.94
C SER A 93 10.41 14.69 2.42
N GLY A 94 10.40 14.87 3.73
CA GLY A 94 10.24 16.18 4.35
C GLY A 94 11.33 17.14 3.89
N ALA A 95 10.93 18.38 3.62
CA ALA A 95 11.82 19.53 3.61
C ALA A 95 12.09 19.95 5.05
N ARG A 96 13.38 20.05 5.39
CA ARG A 96 14.05 20.88 6.43
C ARG A 96 15.53 20.52 6.23
N SER A 97 16.46 21.40 5.85
CA SER A 97 16.56 22.85 6.02
C SER A 97 17.29 23.49 4.83
#